data_AF-A0A1Q8DW89-F1
#
_entry.id   AF-A0A1Q8DW89-F1
#
_cell.length_a   1.000
_cell.length_b   1.000
_cell.length_c   1.000
_cell.angle_alpha   90.00
_cell.angle_beta   90.00
_cell.angle_gamma   90.00
#
_symmetry.space_group_name_H-M   'P 1'
#
loop_
_entity.id
_entity.type
_entity.pdbx_description
1 polymer ?
#
loop_
_entity_poly.entity_id
_entity_poly.type
_entity_poly.pdbx_seq_one_letter_code
_entity_poly.pdbx_strand_id
1 'polypeptide(L)'
;MTDNNSNATQKDKQQPQQNQNEETNNRADNANLTSNNSASSSSVSNTSEKPAISEPQMKKVDIVIAGVTYQIYCPADEEAELRSAVYYINDFLLNIKKDAPNLSQENLLVLCCLNLYEKIHAHKKTDDETAQASKQAEALLSKIMKDAQSIL
;
A
#
# COMPACT_ATOMS: atom_id res chain seq x y z
N MET A 1 18.37 -31.54 44.39
CA MET A 1 19.06 -32.81 44.10
C MET A 1 18.13 -33.95 44.47
N THR A 2 17.30 -34.39 43.51
CA THR A 2 16.87 -35.78 43.26
C THR A 2 15.95 -35.76 42.05
N ASP A 3 16.44 -36.41 41.01
CA ASP A 3 15.85 -36.62 39.69
C ASP A 3 14.83 -37.76 39.67
N ASN A 4 14.16 -37.89 38.51
CA ASN A 4 13.79 -39.16 37.85
C ASN A 4 12.57 -39.94 38.39
N ASN A 5 11.74 -40.63 37.60
CA ASN A 5 11.82 -41.09 36.22
C ASN A 5 10.45 -41.64 35.74
N SER A 6 10.13 -41.44 34.46
CA SER A 6 9.48 -42.34 33.46
C SER A 6 8.41 -43.37 33.83
N ASN A 7 7.34 -43.45 33.01
CA ASN A 7 7.25 -44.53 32.00
C ASN A 7 6.19 -44.35 30.88
N ALA A 8 6.67 -44.44 29.63
CA ALA A 8 6.25 -45.28 28.49
C ALA A 8 4.79 -45.33 27.95
N THR A 9 4.60 -44.69 26.78
CA THR A 9 4.34 -45.25 25.42
C THR A 9 3.50 -46.52 25.19
N GLN A 10 2.48 -46.44 24.30
CA GLN A 10 2.27 -47.21 23.03
C GLN A 10 0.83 -46.97 22.50
N LYS A 11 0.56 -46.45 21.29
CA LYS A 11 0.73 -46.90 19.88
C LYS A 11 -0.30 -47.98 19.44
N ASP A 12 -1.18 -47.63 18.50
CA ASP A 12 -1.65 -48.41 17.31
C ASP A 12 -2.89 -47.72 16.68
N LYS A 13 -2.83 -47.12 15.47
CA LYS A 13 -2.99 -47.70 14.11
C LYS A 13 -4.27 -48.52 13.89
N GLN A 14 -5.23 -47.98 13.13
CA GLN A 14 -5.68 -48.53 11.83
C GLN A 14 -6.82 -47.70 11.18
N GLN A 15 -6.62 -47.39 9.90
CA GLN A 15 -7.59 -47.06 8.83
C GLN A 15 -7.83 -48.37 8.02
N PRO A 16 -8.94 -48.54 7.26
CA PRO A 16 -8.87 -48.21 5.82
C PRO A 16 -10.22 -47.93 5.06
N GLN A 17 -10.05 -47.60 3.76
CA GLN A 17 -10.96 -47.62 2.57
C GLN A 17 -11.68 -46.31 2.18
N GLN A 18 -11.27 -45.63 1.09
CA GLN A 18 -11.38 -45.89 -0.37
C GLN A 18 -12.76 -45.57 -0.95
N ASN A 19 -12.84 -44.54 -1.81
CA ASN A 19 -13.58 -44.64 -3.07
C ASN A 19 -12.99 -43.74 -4.16
N GLN A 20 -12.77 -44.33 -5.32
CA GLN A 20 -12.27 -43.75 -6.57
C GLN A 20 -13.45 -43.16 -7.37
N ASN A 21 -13.17 -42.20 -8.24
CA ASN A 21 -13.82 -42.03 -9.54
C ASN A 21 -12.88 -41.21 -10.44
N GLU A 22 -12.35 -41.86 -11.47
CA GLU A 22 -11.65 -41.28 -12.63
C GLU A 22 -12.66 -41.09 -13.76
N GLU A 23 -12.57 -40.01 -14.55
CA GLU A 23 -13.00 -39.99 -15.95
C GLU A 23 -12.28 -38.87 -16.77
N THR A 24 -11.24 -39.30 -17.48
CA THR A 24 -10.83 -39.00 -18.89
C THR A 24 -10.94 -37.60 -19.53
N ASN A 25 -9.74 -37.02 -19.74
CA ASN A 25 -9.11 -36.50 -20.98
C ASN A 25 -9.87 -36.50 -22.34
N ASN A 26 -9.88 -35.37 -23.08
CA ASN A 26 -9.22 -35.18 -24.41
C ASN A 26 -9.79 -34.05 -25.33
N ARG A 27 -8.85 -33.31 -25.95
CA ARG A 27 -8.79 -32.88 -27.39
C ARG A 27 -9.22 -31.47 -27.85
N ALA A 28 -8.20 -30.63 -28.03
CA ALA A 28 -7.69 -29.99 -29.27
C ALA A 28 -8.52 -28.99 -30.12
N ASP A 29 -7.75 -27.99 -30.58
CA ASP A 29 -7.82 -27.19 -31.82
C ASP A 29 -9.00 -26.22 -32.02
N ASN A 30 -8.70 -24.91 -32.10
CA ASN A 30 -8.54 -24.26 -33.41
C ASN A 30 -8.06 -22.80 -33.26
N ALA A 31 -6.98 -22.49 -33.97
CA ALA A 31 -6.53 -21.14 -34.26
C ALA A 31 -7.43 -20.52 -35.34
N ASN A 32 -7.75 -19.23 -35.24
CA ASN A 32 -8.03 -18.48 -36.46
C ASN A 32 -7.37 -17.11 -36.42
N LEU A 33 -6.36 -16.98 -37.27
CA LEU A 33 -5.87 -15.71 -37.77
C LEU A 33 -6.98 -15.02 -38.55
N THR A 34 -7.18 -13.72 -38.36
CA THR A 34 -7.63 -12.86 -39.45
C THR A 34 -6.92 -11.53 -39.33
N SER A 35 -5.86 -11.41 -40.13
CA SER A 35 -5.33 -10.15 -40.61
C SER A 35 -6.43 -9.42 -41.38
N ASN A 36 -6.65 -8.14 -41.10
CA ASN A 36 -7.13 -7.22 -42.13
C ASN A 36 -6.44 -5.87 -41.96
N ASN A 37 -5.60 -5.60 -42.97
CA ASN A 37 -4.88 -4.39 -43.26
C ASN A 37 -5.85 -3.39 -43.92
N SER A 38 -5.87 -2.13 -43.49
CA SER A 38 -6.22 -1.00 -44.37
C SER A 38 -5.69 0.30 -43.79
N ALA A 39 -5.02 1.02 -44.67
CA ALA A 39 -4.13 2.13 -44.39
C ALA A 39 -4.84 3.48 -44.43
N SER A 40 -4.16 4.46 -43.82
CA SER A 40 -4.06 5.86 -44.23
C SER A 40 -5.26 6.80 -44.03
N SER A 41 -5.11 7.70 -43.06
CA SER A 41 -5.24 9.13 -43.35
C SER A 41 -4.44 9.96 -42.34
N SER A 42 -3.41 10.64 -42.85
CA SER A 42 -2.69 11.74 -42.23
C SER A 42 -3.56 12.98 -42.06
N SER A 43 -3.53 13.63 -40.90
CA SER A 43 -3.63 15.10 -40.78
C SER A 43 -2.89 15.57 -39.52
N VAL A 44 -1.67 16.07 -39.71
CA VAL A 44 -1.31 17.49 -39.55
C VAL A 44 -1.28 17.95 -38.10
N SER A 45 -0.05 18.09 -37.63
CA SER A 45 0.40 18.87 -36.47
C SER A 45 -0.17 20.28 -36.49
N ASN A 46 -0.63 20.78 -35.34
CA ASN A 46 -0.60 22.21 -35.04
C ASN A 46 -0.12 22.39 -33.60
N THR A 47 1.15 22.77 -33.48
CA THR A 47 1.75 23.33 -32.28
C THR A 47 1.37 24.81 -32.22
N SER A 48 0.77 25.26 -31.12
CA SER A 48 0.74 26.67 -30.72
C SER A 48 0.58 26.73 -29.21
N GLU A 49 1.64 27.20 -28.56
CA GLU A 49 1.85 27.26 -27.13
C GLU A 49 0.94 28.29 -26.45
N LYS A 50 0.30 27.85 -25.36
CA LYS A 50 0.01 28.64 -24.18
C LYS A 50 0.23 27.67 -23.01
N PRO A 51 1.02 28.00 -21.96
CA PRO A 51 1.05 27.17 -20.77
C PRO A 51 -0.27 27.41 -20.04
N ALA A 52 -1.34 26.78 -20.55
CA ALA A 52 -2.53 26.57 -19.79
C ALA A 52 -2.13 25.57 -18.72
N ILE A 53 -2.00 26.04 -17.49
CA ILE A 53 -2.04 25.20 -16.31
C ILE A 53 -3.40 24.51 -16.40
N SER A 54 -3.39 23.31 -16.98
CA SER A 54 -4.59 22.49 -17.15
C SER A 54 -5.09 22.18 -15.75
N GLU A 55 -6.25 22.70 -15.39
CA GLU A 55 -6.90 22.37 -14.12
C GLU A 55 -6.92 20.84 -13.96
N PRO A 56 -6.54 20.32 -12.78
CA PRO A 56 -6.49 18.89 -12.56
C PRO A 56 -7.88 18.30 -12.81
N GLN A 57 -7.97 17.45 -13.84
CA GLN A 57 -9.23 16.82 -14.20
C GLN A 57 -9.61 15.83 -13.11
N MET A 58 -10.61 16.18 -12.30
CA MET A 58 -11.16 15.33 -11.25
C MET A 58 -11.92 14.16 -11.87
N LYS A 59 -11.54 12.94 -11.51
CA LYS A 59 -12.21 11.69 -11.93
C LYS A 59 -12.91 11.06 -10.74
N LYS A 60 -14.04 10.40 -10.97
CA LYS A 60 -14.64 9.51 -9.98
C LYS A 60 -13.89 8.18 -9.99
N VAL A 61 -13.40 7.77 -8.83
CA VAL A 61 -12.71 6.51 -8.62
C VAL A 61 -13.47 5.72 -7.56
N ASP A 62 -13.79 4.47 -7.89
CA ASP A 62 -14.35 3.52 -6.94
C ASP A 62 -13.21 2.89 -6.13
N ILE A 63 -13.28 2.97 -4.80
CA ILE A 63 -12.35 2.35 -3.88
C ILE A 63 -13.08 1.36 -2.98
N VAL A 64 -12.39 0.32 -2.51
CA VAL A 64 -12.96 -0.67 -1.59
C VAL A 64 -12.18 -0.64 -0.29
N ILE A 65 -12.85 -0.34 0.83
CA ILE A 65 -12.26 -0.34 2.17
C ILE A 65 -13.07 -1.28 3.06
N ALA A 66 -12.41 -2.27 3.65
CA ALA A 66 -13.03 -3.31 4.49
C ALA A 66 -14.25 -4.00 3.84
N GLY A 67 -14.20 -4.18 2.51
CA GLY A 67 -15.27 -4.82 1.75
C GLY A 67 -16.44 -3.92 1.36
N VAL A 68 -16.39 -2.62 1.69
CA VAL A 68 -17.40 -1.63 1.28
C VAL A 68 -16.83 -0.74 0.17
N THR A 69 -17.62 -0.51 -0.88
CA THR A 69 -17.23 0.34 -2.02
C THR A 69 -17.63 1.79 -1.77
N TYR A 70 -16.70 2.72 -1.99
CA TYR A 70 -16.88 4.16 -1.88
C TYR A 70 -16.53 4.84 -3.20
N GLN A 71 -17.32 5.85 -3.59
CA GLN A 71 -17.01 6.73 -4.72
C GLN A 71 -16.31 7.99 -4.21
N ILE A 72 -15.11 8.24 -4.70
CA ILE A 72 -14.36 9.44 -4.36
C ILE A 72 -13.95 10.18 -5.63
N TYR A 73 -13.88 11.49 -5.55
CA TYR A 73 -13.34 12.31 -6.63
C TYR A 73 -11.84 12.49 -6.39
N CYS A 74 -11.02 12.06 -7.34
CA CYS A 74 -9.57 12.07 -7.27
C CYS A 74 -9.00 12.75 -8.52
N PRO A 75 -7.99 13.62 -8.39
CA PRO A 75 -7.23 14.11 -9.53
C PRO A 75 -6.62 12.96 -10.34
N ALA A 76 -6.60 13.09 -11.67
CA ALA A 76 -6.14 12.02 -12.56
C ALA A 76 -4.66 11.62 -12.34
N ASP A 77 -3.84 12.52 -11.82
CA ASP A 77 -2.42 12.36 -11.51
C ASP A 77 -2.17 11.71 -10.15
N GLU A 78 -3.14 11.75 -9.23
CA GLU A 78 -3.01 11.22 -7.86
C GLU A 78 -3.69 9.85 -7.67
N GLU A 79 -4.33 9.29 -8.70
CA GLU A 79 -5.06 8.02 -8.59
C GLU A 79 -4.16 6.86 -8.11
N ALA A 80 -2.89 6.83 -8.53
CA ALA A 80 -1.95 5.80 -8.12
C ALA A 80 -1.62 5.87 -6.60
N GLU A 81 -1.45 7.08 -6.08
CA GLU A 81 -1.20 7.32 -4.65
C GLU A 81 -2.43 6.93 -3.83
N LEU A 82 -3.62 7.30 -4.31
CA LEU A 82 -4.88 6.89 -3.71
C LEU A 82 -5.00 5.37 -3.62
N ARG A 83 -4.71 4.64 -4.70
CA ARG A 83 -4.76 3.16 -4.70
C ARG A 83 -3.77 2.55 -3.71
N SER A 84 -2.59 3.15 -3.58
CA SER A 84 -1.59 2.75 -2.60
C SER A 84 -2.08 2.95 -1.16
N ALA A 85 -2.72 4.10 -0.89
CA ALA A 85 -3.34 4.38 0.41
C ALA A 85 -4.47 3.39 0.74
N VAL A 86 -5.33 3.07 -0.24
CA VAL A 86 -6.41 2.08 -0.07
C VAL A 86 -5.84 0.69 0.25
N TYR A 87 -4.77 0.28 -0.43
CA TYR A 87 -4.09 -0.97 -0.13
C TYR A 87 -3.55 -1.00 1.30
N TYR A 88 -2.84 0.06 1.70
CA TYR A 88 -2.29 0.20 3.05
C TYR A 88 -3.37 0.12 4.13
N ILE A 89 -4.48 0.86 3.97
CA ILE A 89 -5.58 0.87 4.92
C ILE A 89 -6.18 -0.54 5.06
N ASN A 90 -6.41 -1.24 3.95
CA ASN A 90 -7.00 -2.59 4.01
C ASN A 90 -6.07 -3.61 4.68
N ASP A 91 -4.76 -3.56 4.41
CA ASP A 91 -3.80 -4.43 5.10
C ASP A 91 -3.77 -4.13 6.61
N PHE A 92 -3.78 -2.84 6.98
CA PHE A 92 -3.82 -2.43 8.38
C PHE A 92 -5.09 -2.90 9.09
N LEU A 93 -6.26 -2.71 8.48
CA LEU A 93 -7.55 -3.19 9.00
C LEU A 93 -7.55 -4.71 9.14
N LEU A 94 -6.96 -5.44 8.19
CA LEU A 94 -6.82 -6.90 8.26
C LEU A 94 -5.97 -7.31 9.46
N ASN A 95 -4.90 -6.58 9.76
CA ASN A 95 -4.04 -6.86 10.91
C ASN A 95 -4.77 -6.60 12.23
N ILE A 96 -5.47 -5.47 12.39
CA ILE A 96 -6.29 -5.24 13.59
C ILE A 96 -7.36 -6.33 13.75
N LYS A 97 -8.00 -6.75 12.66
CA LYS A 97 -9.07 -7.76 12.70
C LYS A 97 -8.56 -9.13 13.14
N LYS A 98 -7.29 -9.47 12.88
CA LYS A 98 -6.66 -10.70 13.39
C LYS A 98 -6.55 -10.66 14.92
N ASP A 99 -6.20 -9.50 15.47
CA ASP A 99 -6.03 -9.32 16.92
C ASP A 99 -7.37 -9.16 17.64
N ALA A 100 -8.37 -8.59 16.98
CA ALA A 100 -9.71 -8.30 17.53
C ALA A 100 -10.84 -8.70 16.55
N PRO A 101 -11.15 -9.99 16.40
CA PRO A 101 -12.10 -10.48 15.40
C PRO A 101 -13.57 -10.09 15.66
N ASN A 102 -13.93 -9.80 16.91
CA ASN A 102 -15.29 -9.45 17.31
C ASN A 102 -15.61 -7.95 17.16
N LEU A 103 -14.66 -7.15 16.69
CA LEU A 103 -14.83 -5.71 16.58
C LEU A 103 -15.70 -5.36 15.35
N SER A 104 -16.61 -4.42 15.50
CA SER A 104 -17.42 -3.92 14.38
C SER A 104 -16.54 -3.18 13.35
N GLN A 105 -17.00 -3.14 12.10
CA GLN A 105 -16.28 -2.47 11.01
C GLN A 105 -16.07 -0.97 11.28
N GLU A 106 -17.07 -0.30 11.84
CA GLU A 106 -16.96 1.12 12.22
C GLU A 106 -15.88 1.32 13.28
N ASN A 107 -15.87 0.49 14.33
CA ASN A 107 -14.86 0.59 15.38
C ASN A 107 -13.45 0.25 14.86
N LEU A 108 -13.34 -0.68 13.91
CA LEU A 108 -12.09 -1.00 13.23
C LEU A 108 -11.55 0.21 12.45
N LEU A 109 -12.45 0.92 11.74
CA LEU A 109 -12.10 2.13 10.99
C LEU A 109 -11.73 3.28 11.92
N VAL A 110 -12.48 3.49 13.02
CA VAL A 110 -12.14 4.49 14.04
C VAL A 110 -10.75 4.22 14.62
N LEU A 111 -10.44 2.97 14.97
CA LEU A 111 -9.13 2.59 15.48
C LEU A 111 -8.03 2.80 14.43
N CYS A 112 -8.30 2.50 13.16
CA CYS A 112 -7.40 2.80 12.04
C CYS A 112 -7.10 4.29 11.93
N CYS A 113 -8.10 5.16 12.00
CA CYS A 113 -7.91 6.60 11.97
C CYS A 113 -7.06 7.10 13.15
N LEU A 114 -7.34 6.62 14.37
CA LEU A 114 -6.58 6.99 15.56
C LEU A 114 -5.11 6.57 15.45
N ASN A 115 -4.84 5.36 14.95
CA ASN A 115 -3.47 4.88 14.76
C ASN A 115 -2.73 5.64 13.66
N LEU A 116 -3.41 5.97 12.56
CA LEU A 116 -2.80 6.74 11.48
C LEU A 116 -2.46 8.16 11.93
N TYR A 117 -3.31 8.79 12.74
CA TYR A 117 -3.00 10.08 13.36
C TYR A 117 -1.74 10.02 14.21
N GLU A 118 -1.61 8.99 15.06
CA GLU A 118 -0.42 8.79 15.89
C GLU A 118 0.84 8.69 15.03
N LYS A 119 0.81 7.90 13.95
CA LYS A 119 1.93 7.75 13.02
C LYS A 119 2.32 9.08 12.36
N ILE A 120 1.35 9.82 11.84
CA ILE A 120 1.60 11.12 11.20
C ILE A 120 2.15 12.13 12.21
N HIS A 121 1.61 12.15 13.43
CA HIS A 121 2.05 13.05 14.48
C HIS A 121 3.49 12.74 14.94
N ALA A 122 3.82 11.46 15.12
CA ALA A 122 5.17 11.02 15.47
C ALA A 122 6.19 11.44 14.39
N HIS A 123 5.87 11.23 13.11
CA HIS A 123 6.71 11.66 12.00
C HIS A 123 6.94 13.17 11.99
N LYS A 124 5.87 13.97 12.15
CA LYS A 124 5.99 15.44 12.17
C LYS A 124 6.88 15.93 13.31
N LYS A 125 6.78 15.31 14.48
CA LYS A 125 7.64 15.65 15.63
C LYS A 125 9.12 15.41 15.31
N THR A 126 9.45 14.31 14.65
CA THR A 126 10.83 14.00 14.23
C THR A 126 11.36 15.00 13.20
N ASP A 127 10.52 15.43 12.26
CA ASP A 127 10.89 16.45 11.28
C ASP A 127 11.19 17.80 11.95
N ASP A 128 10.36 18.20 12.92
CA ASP A 128 10.56 19.43 13.70
C ASP A 128 11.87 19.37 14.51
N GLU A 129 12.17 18.23 15.14
CA GLU A 129 13.43 17.99 15.86
C GLU A 129 14.65 18.09 14.92
N THR A 130 14.55 17.51 13.73
CA THR A 130 15.60 17.55 12.71
C THR A 130 15.84 18.98 12.20
N ALA A 131 14.76 19.73 11.94
CA ALA A 131 14.85 21.12 11.52
C ALA A 131 15.48 22.01 12.62
N GLN A 132 15.18 21.75 13.89
CA GLN A 132 15.78 22.46 15.00
C GLN A 132 17.28 22.15 15.15
N ALA A 133 17.69 20.90 14.96
CA ALA A 133 19.10 20.51 14.97
C ALA A 133 19.89 21.19 13.83
N SER A 134 19.30 21.27 12.62
CA SER A 134 19.91 21.99 11.48
C SER A 134 20.14 23.46 11.81
N LYS A 135 19.14 24.15 12.37
CA LYS A 135 19.25 25.56 12.77
C LYS A 135 20.35 25.78 13.82
N GLN A 136 20.48 24.88 14.78
CA GLN A 136 21.54 24.96 15.78
C GLN A 136 22.92 24.75 15.14
N ALA A 137 23.06 23.77 14.25
CA ALA A 137 24.31 23.54 13.53
C ALA A 137 24.72 24.75 12.67
N GLU A 138 23.79 25.35 11.94
CA GLU A 138 24.01 26.56 11.15
C GLU A 138 24.42 27.76 12.02
N ALA A 139 23.78 27.94 13.18
CA ALA A 139 24.14 29.00 14.12
C ALA A 139 25.55 28.82 14.70
N LEU A 140 25.93 27.58 15.03
CA LEU A 140 27.27 27.24 15.48
C LEU A 140 28.31 27.49 14.38
N LEU A 141 28.02 27.08 13.14
CA LEU A 141 28.88 27.33 11.99
C LEU A 141 29.07 28.83 11.74
N SER A 142 27.98 29.61 11.76
CA SER A 142 28.02 31.06 11.61
C SER A 142 28.90 31.72 12.67
N LYS A 143 28.81 31.26 13.92
CA LYS A 143 29.64 31.76 15.01
C LYS A 143 31.12 31.48 14.78
N ILE A 144 31.48 30.25 14.40
CA ILE A 144 32.87 29.86 14.09
C ILE A 144 33.43 30.69 12.94
N MET A 145 32.65 30.89 11.87
CA MET A 145 33.08 31.71 10.72
C MET A 145 33.32 33.17 11.13
N LYS A 146 32.44 33.74 11.96
CA LYS A 146 32.59 35.12 12.46
C LYS A 146 33.82 35.27 13.35
N ASP A 147 34.05 34.31 14.24
CA ASP A 147 35.22 34.34 15.12
C ASP A 147 36.53 34.24 14.31
N ALA A 148 36.57 33.41 13.26
CA ALA A 148 37.73 33.29 12.37
C ALA A 148 38.02 34.57 11.57
N GLN A 149 36.99 35.30 11.13
CA GLN A 149 37.14 36.58 10.44
C GLN A 149 37.56 37.72 11.37
N SER A 150 37.28 37.61 12.67
CA SER A 150 37.63 38.64 13.67
C SER A 150 39.09 38.57 14.15
N ILE A 151 39.83 37.51 13.81
CA ILE A 151 41.23 37.28 14.24
C ILE A 151 42.23 37.77 13.17
N LEU A 152 41.76 38.05 11.95
CA LEU A 152 42.56 38.60 10.85
C LEU A 152 42.48 40.14 10.83
#